data_AF-A0A2J5NP46-F1
#
_entry.id   AF-A0A2J5NP46-F1
#
_cell.length_a   1.000
_cell.length_b   1.000
_cell.length_c   1.000
_cell.angle_alpha   90.00
_cell.angle_beta   90.00
_cell.angle_gamma   90.00
#
_symmetry.space_group_name_H-M   'P 1'
#
loop_
_entity.id
_entity.type
_entity.pdbx_description
1 polymer ?
#
loop_
_entity_poly.entity_id
_entity_poly.type
_entity_poly.pdbx_seq_one_letter_code
_entity_poly.pdbx_strand_id
1 'polypeptide(L)'
;MALPVIIDCDPGHDDAIALVLALASPELNVKAVTSSAGNQTPDKTLRNVLRMLTLLKRPDIPVAGGALKPLMRELIIADNVHGESGLDGPALPEPGFAAQACTAVELMAKTLRDSAEPVTIVATGPQTNVALLLNSHPE
;
A
#
# COMPACT_ATOMS: atom_id res chain seq x y z
N MET A 1 13.01 1.73 20.15
CA MET A 1 13.18 1.49 18.71
C MET A 1 11.87 1.83 18.03
N ALA A 2 11.91 2.36 16.81
CA ALA A 2 10.69 2.62 16.04
C ALA A 2 10.08 1.28 15.59
N LEU A 3 8.76 1.13 15.72
CA LEU A 3 8.03 -0.10 15.42
C LEU A 3 8.05 -0.35 13.90
N PRO A 4 8.56 -1.49 13.40
CA PRO A 4 8.54 -1.79 11.98
C PRO A 4 7.11 -2.09 11.52
N VAL A 5 6.70 -1.43 10.43
CA VAL A 5 5.37 -1.60 9.85
C VAL A 5 5.42 -1.83 8.35
N ILE A 6 4.49 -2.63 7.85
CA ILE A 6 4.11 -2.68 6.42
C ILE A 6 2.70 -2.09 6.34
N ILE A 7 2.47 -1.19 5.39
CA ILE A 7 1.14 -0.62 5.13
C ILE A 7 0.58 -1.25 3.86
N ASP A 8 -0.56 -1.91 3.95
CA ASP A 8 -1.32 -2.43 2.81
C ASP A 8 -2.61 -1.62 2.65
N CYS A 9 -2.69 -0.81 1.60
CA CYS A 9 -3.76 0.18 1.44
C CYS A 9 -4.25 0.25 -0.01
N ASP A 10 -5.40 0.86 -0.25
CA ASP A 10 -5.97 1.05 -1.59
C ASP A 10 -6.28 2.53 -1.82
N PRO A 11 -5.26 3.41 -1.98
CA PRO A 11 -5.43 4.78 -1.56
C PRO A 11 -6.62 5.54 -2.13
N GLY A 12 -7.60 5.73 -1.24
CA GLY A 12 -8.52 6.85 -1.20
C GLY A 12 -7.97 8.00 -0.34
N HIS A 13 -8.78 9.04 -0.14
CA HIS A 13 -8.39 10.25 0.61
C HIS A 13 -7.91 9.94 2.03
N ASP A 14 -8.56 9.00 2.71
CA ASP A 14 -8.28 8.56 4.07
C ASP A 14 -6.98 7.76 4.16
N ASP A 15 -6.73 6.83 3.24
CA ASP A 15 -5.43 6.13 3.16
C ASP A 15 -4.27 7.09 2.88
N ALA A 16 -4.49 8.09 2.03
CA ALA A 16 -3.49 9.12 1.77
C ALA A 16 -3.15 9.88 3.05
N ILE A 17 -4.15 10.21 3.89
CA ILE A 17 -3.95 10.83 5.20
C ILE A 17 -3.25 9.84 6.17
N ALA A 18 -3.59 8.56 6.13
CA ALA A 18 -2.93 7.54 6.94
C ALA A 18 -1.44 7.42 6.60
N LEU A 19 -1.07 7.49 5.31
CA LEU A 19 0.33 7.54 4.87
C LEU A 19 1.03 8.82 5.37
N VAL A 20 0.38 9.99 5.27
CA VAL A 20 0.93 11.25 5.81
C VAL A 20 1.22 11.11 7.30
N LEU A 21 0.26 10.58 8.06
CA LEU A 21 0.40 10.39 9.50
C LEU A 21 1.53 9.41 9.82
N ALA A 22 1.55 8.23 9.19
CA ALA A 22 2.54 7.20 9.46
C ALA A 22 3.97 7.67 9.14
N LEU A 23 4.15 8.46 8.07
CA LEU A 23 5.46 8.98 7.68
C LEU A 23 5.91 10.19 8.53
N ALA A 24 4.98 10.86 9.22
CA ALA A 24 5.27 11.93 10.16
C ALA A 24 5.54 11.41 11.60
N SER A 25 5.22 10.15 11.90
CA SER A 25 5.39 9.52 13.20
C SER A 25 6.79 8.89 13.36
N PRO A 26 7.71 9.47 14.17
CA PRO A 26 9.03 8.89 14.40
C PRO A 26 8.98 7.54 15.16
N GLU A 27 7.84 7.21 15.76
CA GLU A 27 7.58 5.94 16.42
C GLU A 27 7.41 4.78 15.43
N LEU A 28 7.16 5.06 14.15
CA LEU A 28 6.94 4.07 13.11
C LEU A 28 8.11 4.02 12.13
N ASN A 29 8.51 2.81 11.76
CA ASN A 29 9.47 2.54 10.71
C ASN A 29 8.75 1.84 9.56
N VAL A 30 8.25 2.62 8.60
CA VAL A 30 7.54 2.07 7.43
C VAL A 30 8.55 1.37 6.51
N LYS A 31 8.49 0.03 6.50
CA LYS A 31 9.43 -0.85 5.78
C LYS A 31 9.04 -1.04 4.32
N ALA A 32 7.74 -1.03 4.02
CA ALA A 32 7.18 -1.16 2.69
C ALA A 32 5.74 -0.63 2.67
N VAL A 33 5.27 -0.24 1.49
CA VAL A 33 3.85 0.02 1.23
C VAL A 33 3.39 -0.85 0.07
N THR A 34 2.26 -1.53 0.21
CA THR A 34 1.66 -2.35 -0.84
C THR A 34 0.27 -1.86 -1.17
N SER A 35 -0.13 -1.99 -2.43
CA SER A 35 -1.46 -1.57 -2.87
C SER A 35 -2.43 -2.74 -3.01
N SER A 36 -3.61 -2.63 -2.42
CA SER A 36 -4.77 -3.48 -2.70
C SER A 36 -5.74 -2.76 -3.66
N ALA A 37 -6.80 -3.45 -4.09
CA ALA A 37 -7.83 -2.91 -4.97
C ALA A 37 -9.20 -2.93 -4.26
N GLY A 38 -9.84 -1.76 -4.16
CA GLY A 38 -11.09 -1.54 -3.44
C GLY A 38 -11.68 -0.17 -3.76
N ASN A 39 -11.12 0.91 -3.21
CA ASN A 39 -11.56 2.28 -3.54
C ASN A 39 -11.50 2.57 -5.04
N GLN A 40 -10.45 2.08 -5.70
CA GLN A 40 -10.24 2.19 -7.14
C GLN A 40 -9.61 0.91 -7.73
N THR A 41 -9.40 0.92 -9.04
CA THR A 41 -8.69 -0.16 -9.76
C THR A 41 -7.26 -0.34 -9.21
N PRO A 42 -6.67 -1.55 -9.29
CA PRO A 42 -5.32 -1.84 -8.80
C PRO A 42 -4.25 -0.90 -9.38
N ASP A 43 -4.38 -0.51 -10.66
CA ASP A 43 -3.45 0.41 -11.30
C ASP A 43 -3.51 1.82 -10.69
N LYS A 44 -4.72 2.30 -10.38
CA LYS A 44 -4.94 3.61 -9.78
C LYS A 44 -4.49 3.64 -8.33
N THR A 45 -4.79 2.60 -7.55
CA THR A 45 -4.35 2.54 -6.15
C THR A 45 -2.83 2.47 -6.05
N LEU A 46 -2.17 1.65 -6.88
CA LEU A 46 -0.69 1.62 -6.98
C LEU A 46 -0.13 2.99 -7.36
N ARG A 47 -0.69 3.62 -8.39
CA ARG A 47 -0.28 4.97 -8.82
C ARG A 47 -0.44 5.98 -7.69
N ASN A 48 -1.52 5.93 -6.92
CA ASN A 48 -1.77 6.84 -5.81
C ASN A 48 -0.75 6.66 -4.68
N VAL A 49 -0.37 5.42 -4.33
CA VAL A 49 0.73 5.17 -3.37
C VAL A 49 2.01 5.87 -3.86
N LEU A 50 2.40 5.68 -5.12
CA LEU A 50 3.61 6.27 -5.69
C LEU A 50 3.57 7.80 -5.70
N ARG A 51 2.42 8.40 -6.05
CA ARG A 51 2.23 9.87 -6.02
C ARG A 51 2.35 10.42 -4.60
N MET A 52 1.76 9.73 -3.62
CA MET A 52 1.83 10.13 -2.21
C MET A 52 3.26 10.07 -1.68
N LEU A 53 4.00 8.98 -1.94
CA LEU A 53 5.40 8.89 -1.51
C LEU A 53 6.31 9.85 -2.26
N THR A 54 5.98 10.20 -3.50
CA THR A 54 6.67 11.26 -4.25
C THR A 54 6.44 12.63 -3.60
N LEU A 55 5.19 12.97 -3.27
CA LEU A 55 4.82 14.20 -2.58
C LEU A 55 5.53 14.31 -1.22
N LEU A 56 5.55 13.21 -0.45
CA LEU A 56 6.14 13.14 0.88
C LEU A 56 7.67 12.97 0.85
N LYS A 57 8.29 12.95 -0.34
CA LYS A 57 9.74 12.81 -0.54
C LYS A 57 10.31 11.57 0.13
N ARG A 58 9.59 10.44 0.05
CA ARG A 58 10.00 9.14 0.58
C ARG A 58 10.10 8.05 -0.51
N PRO A 59 10.87 8.29 -1.60
CA PRO A 59 11.08 7.27 -2.64
C PRO A 59 11.97 6.10 -2.16
N ASP A 60 12.55 6.21 -0.97
CA ASP A 60 13.32 5.15 -0.31
C ASP A 60 12.45 3.98 0.18
N ILE A 61 11.15 4.19 0.38
CA ILE A 61 10.22 3.15 0.81
C ILE A 61 9.83 2.29 -0.41
N PRO A 62 10.07 0.97 -0.40
CA PRO A 62 9.69 0.10 -1.50
C PRO A 62 8.17 -0.02 -1.61
N VAL A 63 7.68 0.02 -2.85
CA VAL A 63 6.25 -0.10 -3.19
C VAL A 63 6.02 -1.29 -4.12
N ALA A 64 4.98 -2.08 -3.89
CA ALA A 64 4.56 -3.13 -4.83
C ALA A 64 3.04 -3.18 -5.00
N GLY A 65 2.60 -3.47 -6.22
CA GLY A 65 1.19 -3.70 -6.55
C GLY A 65 0.71 -5.08 -6.12
N GLY A 66 -0.49 -5.16 -5.56
CA GLY A 66 -1.08 -6.40 -5.07
C GLY A 66 -2.07 -7.07 -6.02
N ALA A 67 -2.95 -7.87 -5.42
CA ALA A 67 -3.96 -8.64 -6.12
C ALA A 67 -4.91 -7.73 -6.93
N LEU A 68 -5.18 -8.13 -8.17
CA LEU A 68 -6.02 -7.36 -9.09
C LEU A 68 -7.53 -7.44 -8.76
N LYS A 69 -7.94 -8.47 -8.01
CA LYS A 69 -9.33 -8.70 -7.60
C LYS A 69 -9.41 -9.50 -6.30
N PRO A 70 -10.57 -9.52 -5.60
CA PRO A 70 -10.79 -10.35 -4.43
C PRO A 70 -10.57 -11.85 -4.71
N LEU A 71 -10.27 -12.63 -3.65
CA LEU A 71 -9.95 -14.06 -3.76
C LEU A 71 -10.99 -14.90 -4.52
N MET A 72 -12.27 -14.63 -4.30
CA MET A 72 -13.39 -15.46 -4.78
C MET A 72 -14.56 -14.63 -5.32
N ARG A 73 -14.34 -13.35 -5.63
CA ARG A 73 -15.36 -12.42 -6.10
C ARG A 73 -14.80 -11.51 -7.18
N GLU A 74 -15.69 -10.93 -7.97
CA GLU A 74 -15.31 -9.86 -8.88
C GLU A 74 -15.07 -8.56 -8.10
N LEU A 75 -14.19 -7.72 -8.65
CA LEU A 75 -13.87 -6.42 -8.06
C LEU A 75 -15.07 -5.48 -8.20
N ILE A 76 -15.45 -4.83 -7.11
CA ILE A 76 -16.39 -3.71 -7.09
C ILE A 76 -15.60 -2.52 -6.54
N ILE A 77 -15.63 -1.40 -7.25
CA ILE A 77 -14.89 -0.19 -6.88
C ILE A 77 -15.82 0.89 -6.30
N ALA A 78 -15.27 1.79 -5.49
CA ALA A 78 -15.98 2.93 -4.90
C ALA A 78 -15.72 4.25 -5.67
N ASP A 79 -15.81 4.19 -7.01
CA ASP A 79 -15.48 5.31 -7.92
C ASP A 79 -16.24 6.60 -7.62
N ASN A 80 -17.53 6.50 -7.27
CA ASN A 80 -18.40 7.64 -6.97
C ASN A 80 -18.02 8.38 -5.67
N VAL A 81 -17.26 7.76 -4.77
CA VAL A 81 -16.89 8.34 -3.46
C VAL A 81 -15.52 9.02 -3.53
N HIS A 82 -14.58 8.44 -4.28
CA HIS A 82 -13.18 8.88 -4.31
C HIS A 82 -12.76 9.59 -5.60
N GLY A 83 -13.70 9.80 -6.53
CA GLY A 83 -13.46 10.49 -7.79
C GLY A 83 -12.72 9.64 -8.82
N GLU A 84 -12.44 10.23 -9.98
CA GLU A 84 -11.89 9.52 -11.14
C GLU A 84 -10.48 8.98 -10.87
N SER A 85 -9.64 9.73 -10.15
CA SER A 85 -8.28 9.27 -9.82
C SER A 85 -8.21 8.47 -8.52
N GLY A 86 -9.23 8.53 -7.66
CA GLY A 86 -9.20 8.02 -6.27
C GLY A 86 -8.67 9.05 -5.25
N LEU A 87 -8.06 10.14 -5.71
CA LEU A 87 -7.55 11.26 -4.90
C LEU A 87 -7.88 12.61 -5.57
N ASP A 88 -9.13 12.75 -6.02
CA ASP A 88 -9.58 13.96 -6.69
C ASP A 88 -9.64 15.17 -5.75
N GLY A 89 -9.45 16.37 -6.29
CA GLY A 89 -9.46 17.63 -5.53
C GLY A 89 -8.09 18.31 -5.54
N PRO A 90 -7.08 17.82 -4.79
CA PRO A 90 -5.76 18.45 -4.75
C PRO A 90 -4.89 18.07 -5.96
N ALA A 91 -4.01 18.99 -6.36
CA ALA A 91 -2.96 18.69 -7.32
C ALA A 91 -1.86 17.85 -6.65
N LEU A 92 -1.73 16.59 -7.05
CA LEU A 92 -0.65 15.69 -6.64
C LEU A 92 0.42 15.58 -7.74
N PRO A 93 1.72 15.43 -7.39
CA PRO A 93 2.77 15.24 -8.39
C PRO A 93 2.58 13.94 -9.17
N GLU A 94 3.22 13.84 -10.32
CA GLU A 94 3.39 12.54 -11.01
C GLU A 94 4.31 11.62 -10.19
N PRO A 95 4.17 10.29 -10.29
CA PRO A 95 5.11 9.35 -9.68
C PRO A 95 6.56 9.65 -10.05
N GLY A 96 7.42 9.89 -9.05
CA GLY A 96 8.84 10.19 -9.23
C GLY A 96 9.74 8.95 -9.25
N PHE A 97 9.18 7.75 -9.05
CA PHE A 97 9.89 6.48 -9.01
C PHE A 97 8.97 5.33 -9.41
N ALA A 98 9.56 4.16 -9.71
CA ALA A 98 8.82 2.96 -10.09
C ALA A 98 8.56 2.05 -8.88
N ALA A 99 7.45 1.31 -8.93
CA ALA A 99 7.23 0.18 -8.04
C ALA A 99 8.30 -0.90 -8.23
N GLN A 100 8.50 -1.73 -7.22
CA GLN A 100 9.33 -2.92 -7.28
C GLN A 100 8.78 -3.88 -8.33
N ALA A 101 9.67 -4.58 -9.05
CA ALA A 101 9.31 -5.59 -10.05
C ALA A 101 8.91 -6.92 -9.39
N CYS A 102 7.98 -6.86 -8.44
CA CYS A 102 7.40 -8.00 -7.72
C CYS A 102 5.98 -7.66 -7.26
N THR A 103 5.27 -8.67 -6.77
CA THR A 103 3.93 -8.54 -6.18
C THR A 103 3.99 -8.01 -4.75
N ALA A 104 2.86 -7.48 -4.26
CA ALA A 104 2.70 -7.12 -2.84
C ALA A 104 3.08 -8.27 -1.89
N VAL A 105 2.63 -9.50 -2.19
CA VAL A 105 2.89 -10.68 -1.36
C VAL A 105 4.39 -10.99 -1.31
N GLU A 106 5.08 -10.94 -2.46
CA GLU A 106 6.53 -11.15 -2.51
C GLU A 106 7.30 -10.07 -1.74
N LEU A 107 6.89 -8.79 -1.87
CA LEU A 107 7.49 -7.70 -1.10
C LEU A 107 7.24 -7.84 0.40
N MET A 108 6.01 -8.18 0.80
CA MET A 108 5.65 -8.44 2.20
C MET A 108 6.49 -9.59 2.77
N ALA A 109 6.52 -10.73 2.10
CA ALA A 109 7.24 -11.91 2.55
C ALA A 109 8.76 -11.67 2.62
N LYS A 110 9.33 -10.94 1.65
CA LYS A 110 10.73 -10.50 1.71
C LYS A 110 10.98 -9.59 2.92
N THR A 111 10.12 -8.60 3.14
CA THR A 111 10.25 -7.66 4.25
C THR A 111 10.18 -8.36 5.61
N LEU A 112 9.31 -9.37 5.73
CA LEU A 112 9.18 -10.20 6.92
C LEU A 112 10.43 -11.06 7.16
N ARG A 113 10.91 -11.77 6.14
CA ARG A 113 12.12 -12.62 6.23
C ARG A 113 13.39 -11.83 6.57
N ASP A 114 13.50 -10.61 6.05
CA ASP A 114 14.66 -9.74 6.29
C ASP A 114 14.58 -8.99 7.63
N SER A 115 13.46 -9.05 8.34
CA SER A 115 13.27 -8.36 9.62
C SER A 115 13.84 -9.18 10.77
N ALA A 116 14.63 -8.54 11.63
CA ALA A 116 15.16 -9.16 12.85
C ALA A 116 14.13 -9.21 14.00
N GLU A 117 13.02 -8.50 13.87
CA GLU A 117 11.94 -8.42 14.85
C GLU A 117 10.57 -8.53 14.16
N PRO A 118 9.49 -8.92 14.89
CA PRO A 118 8.15 -9.00 14.32
C PRO A 118 7.71 -7.67 13.70
N VAL A 119 7.13 -7.73 12.50
CA VAL A 119 6.62 -6.56 11.77
C VAL A 119 5.11 -6.48 11.91
N THR A 120 4.60 -5.28 12.19
CA THR A 120 3.15 -5.03 12.25
C THR A 120 2.63 -4.75 10.84
N ILE A 121 1.62 -5.50 10.39
CA ILE A 121 0.91 -5.22 9.13
C ILE A 121 -0.29 -4.32 9.44
N VAL A 122 -0.31 -3.13 8.84
CA VAL A 122 -1.42 -2.17 8.91
C VAL A 122 -2.17 -2.23 7.59
N ALA A 123 -3.26 -3.01 7.55
CA ALA A 123 -4.07 -3.18 6.35
C ALA A 123 -5.33 -2.32 6.42
N THR A 124 -5.39 -1.25 5.62
CA THR A 124 -6.51 -0.30 5.58
C THR A 124 -7.47 -0.54 4.42
N GLY A 125 -7.05 -1.32 3.41
CA GLY A 125 -7.89 -1.75 2.30
C GLY A 125 -8.44 -3.18 2.41
N PRO A 126 -8.97 -3.75 1.31
CA PRO A 126 -9.38 -5.14 1.27
C PRO A 126 -8.24 -6.12 1.59
N GLN A 127 -8.52 -7.10 2.44
CA GLN A 127 -7.53 -8.03 3.04
C GLN A 127 -6.96 -9.08 2.06
N THR A 128 -7.08 -8.87 0.74
CA THR A 128 -6.70 -9.87 -0.27
C THR A 128 -5.20 -10.17 -0.22
N ASN A 129 -4.34 -9.15 -0.15
CA ASN A 129 -2.88 -9.34 -0.10
C ASN A 129 -2.46 -10.05 1.18
N VAL A 130 -3.01 -9.61 2.33
CA VAL A 130 -2.72 -10.22 3.64
C VAL A 130 -3.17 -11.68 3.68
N ALA A 131 -4.35 -11.99 3.17
CA ALA A 131 -4.83 -13.37 3.10
C ALA A 131 -3.96 -14.24 2.19
N LEU A 132 -3.51 -13.73 1.04
CA LEU A 132 -2.58 -14.43 0.15
C LEU A 132 -1.24 -14.69 0.83
N LEU A 133 -0.69 -13.67 1.52
CA LEU A 133 0.53 -13.80 2.30
C LEU A 133 0.42 -14.92 3.34
N LEU A 134 -0.60 -14.87 4.21
CA LEU A 134 -0.78 -15.85 5.28
C LEU A 134 -0.97 -17.28 4.76
N ASN A 135 -1.64 -17.46 3.63
CA ASN A 135 -1.88 -18.79 3.05
C ASN A 135 -0.67 -19.35 2.29
N SER A 136 0.20 -18.48 1.76
CA SER A 136 1.35 -18.90 0.93
C SER A 136 2.69 -18.92 1.68
N HIS A 137 2.78 -18.21 2.81
CA HIS A 137 3.96 -18.11 3.66
C HIS A 137 3.64 -18.49 5.11
N PRO A 138 3.48 -19.79 5.42
CA PRO A 138 3.16 -20.27 6.77
C PRO A 138 4.37 -20.36 7.72
N GLU A 139 5.59 -20.18 7.23
CA GLU A 139 6.84 -20.17 8.03
C GLU A 139 6.91 -19.02 9.05
#